data_AF-A0A964GJI1-F1
#
_entry.id   AF-A0A964GJI1-F1
#
_cell.length_a   1.000
_cell.length_b   1.000
_cell.length_c   1.000
_cell.angle_alpha   90.00
_cell.angle_beta   90.00
_cell.angle_gamma   90.00
#
_symmetry.space_group_name_H-M   'P 1'
#
loop_
_entity.id
_entity.type
_entity.pdbx_description
1 polymer ?
#
loop_
_entity_poly.entity_id
_entity_poly.type
_entity_poly.pdbx_seq_one_letter_code
_entity_poly.pdbx_strand_id
1 'polypeptide(L)'
;MKINFRDKKVRELCERSAVAAKKLGDANARKLQTRLSELESARCVSGLFNGRPHPLKGDRAGHFSVDLAGGYRLVFSPDHEPCPVKVDGGIDWTSVTIVCIEYIGDYHD
;
A
#
# COMPACT_ATOMS: atom_id res chain seq x y z
N MET A 1 -5.67 10.43 -0.56
CA MET A 1 -5.25 10.19 0.85
C MET A 1 -3.85 10.74 1.10
N LYS A 2 -3.45 10.91 2.38
CA LYS A 2 -2.05 11.21 2.74
C LYS A 2 -1.22 9.91 2.75
N ILE A 3 -0.04 9.93 2.15
CA ILE A 3 0.88 8.80 2.08
C ILE A 3 2.16 9.14 2.83
N ASN A 4 2.49 8.34 3.82
CA ASN A 4 3.77 8.33 4.52
C ASN A 4 4.55 7.06 4.12
N PHE A 5 5.82 6.99 4.50
CA PHE A 5 6.71 5.88 4.16
C PHE A 5 7.45 5.40 5.39
N ARG A 6 7.52 4.09 5.58
CA ARG A 6 8.24 3.46 6.69
C ARG A 6 9.70 3.89 6.76
N ASP A 7 10.35 4.00 5.60
CA ASP A 7 11.75 4.41 5.51
C ASP A 7 12.09 5.11 4.19
N LYS A 8 13.32 5.61 4.11
CA LYS A 8 13.85 6.30 2.93
C LYS A 8 13.93 5.41 1.69
N LYS A 9 14.13 4.09 1.83
CA LYS A 9 14.26 3.15 0.71
C LYS A 9 12.91 2.91 0.05
N VAL A 10 11.86 2.73 0.85
CA VAL A 10 10.47 2.61 0.36
C VAL A 10 10.05 3.92 -0.30
N ARG A 11 10.32 5.06 0.34
CA ARG A 11 10.06 6.37 -0.25
C ARG A 11 10.74 6.54 -1.61
N GLU A 12 12.01 6.17 -1.71
CA GLU A 12 12.76 6.29 -2.97
C GLU A 12 12.15 5.42 -4.09
N LEU A 13 11.70 4.19 -3.78
CA LEU A 13 10.98 3.35 -4.73
C LEU A 13 9.69 4.02 -5.23
N CYS A 14 8.95 4.68 -4.35
CA CYS A 14 7.71 5.37 -4.70
C CYS A 14 7.95 6.66 -5.52
N GLU A 15 8.94 7.47 -5.15
CA GLU A 15 9.16 8.79 -5.74
C GLU A 15 10.03 8.76 -7.00
N ARG A 16 10.87 7.73 -7.19
CA ARG A 16 11.82 7.65 -8.31
C ARG A 16 11.51 6.46 -9.21
N SER A 17 10.73 6.70 -10.27
CA SER A 17 10.34 5.64 -11.23
C SER A 17 11.54 4.88 -11.82
N ALA A 18 12.69 5.53 -12.04
CA ALA A 18 13.89 4.85 -12.54
C ALA A 18 14.48 3.86 -11.51
N VAL A 19 14.40 4.19 -10.22
CA VAL A 19 14.84 3.29 -9.13
C VAL A 19 13.88 2.11 -9.01
N ALA A 20 12.57 2.36 -9.09
CA ALA A 20 11.55 1.31 -9.13
C ALA A 20 11.74 0.38 -10.32
N ALA A 21 11.94 0.91 -11.53
CA ALA A 21 12.15 0.13 -12.74
C ALA A 21 13.38 -0.77 -12.61
N LYS A 22 14.50 -0.23 -12.11
CA LYS A 22 15.73 -1.01 -11.90
C LYS A 22 15.56 -2.14 -10.88
N LYS A 23 14.78 -1.92 -9.81
CA LYS A 23 14.64 -2.89 -8.71
C LYS A 23 13.50 -3.88 -8.88
N LEU A 24 12.39 -3.46 -9.48
CA LEU A 24 11.14 -4.21 -9.54
C LEU A 24 10.78 -4.63 -10.98
N GLY A 25 11.48 -4.08 -11.98
CA GLY A 25 11.13 -4.19 -13.40
C GLY A 25 10.07 -3.16 -13.84
N ASP A 26 10.06 -2.87 -15.14
CA ASP A 26 9.23 -1.81 -15.73
C ASP A 26 7.73 -2.00 -15.48
N ALA A 27 7.25 -3.24 -15.55
CA ALA A 27 5.83 -3.55 -15.33
C ALA A 27 5.40 -3.20 -13.89
N ASN A 28 6.23 -3.54 -12.90
CA ASN A 28 5.97 -3.21 -11.51
C ASN A 28 6.13 -1.73 -11.22
N ALA A 29 7.13 -1.06 -11.81
CA ALA A 29 7.31 0.37 -11.65
C ALA A 29 6.10 1.15 -12.17
N ARG A 30 5.59 0.80 -13.35
CA ARG A 30 4.37 1.41 -13.91
C ARG A 30 3.15 1.18 -13.02
N LYS A 31 2.92 -0.06 -12.59
CA LYS A 31 1.80 -0.38 -11.69
C LYS A 31 1.94 0.31 -10.34
N LEU A 32 3.14 0.40 -9.77
CA LEU A 32 3.40 1.09 -8.52
C LEU A 32 2.97 2.56 -8.62
N GLN A 33 3.35 3.26 -9.69
CA GLN A 33 2.90 4.63 -9.93
C GLN A 33 1.38 4.73 -10.05
N THR A 34 0.73 3.81 -10.77
CA THR A 34 -0.73 3.75 -10.83
C THR A 34 -1.37 3.58 -9.45
N ARG A 35 -0.87 2.66 -8.61
CA ARG A 35 -1.39 2.43 -7.25
C ARG A 35 -1.18 3.63 -6.34
N LEU A 36 -0.04 4.33 -6.46
CA LEU A 36 0.21 5.55 -5.70
C LEU A 36 -0.77 6.66 -6.09
N SER A 37 -1.02 6.88 -7.39
CA SER A 37 -2.02 7.85 -7.84
C SER A 37 -3.46 7.49 -7.41
N GLU A 38 -3.80 6.20 -7.36
CA GLU A 38 -5.07 5.73 -6.82
C GLU A 38 -5.19 6.02 -5.32
N LEU A 39 -4.13 5.79 -4.54
CA LEU A 39 -4.10 6.14 -3.11
C LEU A 39 -4.23 7.65 -2.89
N GLU A 40 -3.54 8.47 -3.67
CA GLU A 40 -3.60 9.94 -3.59
C GLU A 40 -5.01 10.47 -3.90
N SER A 41 -5.68 9.91 -4.93
CA SER A 41 -7.01 10.34 -5.37
C SER A 41 -8.17 9.77 -4.54
N ALA A 42 -8.00 8.61 -3.92
CA ALA A 42 -9.05 8.01 -3.10
C ALA A 42 -9.34 8.82 -1.83
N ARG A 43 -10.60 8.75 -1.38
CA ARG A 43 -11.05 9.37 -0.11
C ARG A 43 -10.64 8.55 1.11
N CYS A 44 -10.66 7.23 0.99
CA CYS A 44 -10.24 6.28 2.01
C CYS A 44 -9.82 4.94 1.37
N VAL A 45 -9.22 4.03 2.14
CA VAL A 45 -8.70 2.75 1.64
C VAL A 45 -9.80 1.89 1.00
N SER A 46 -11.04 1.94 1.50
CA SER A 46 -12.16 1.18 0.92
C SER A 46 -12.59 1.70 -0.47
N GLY A 47 -12.10 2.85 -0.91
CA GLY A 47 -12.31 3.37 -2.26
C GLY A 47 -11.31 2.84 -3.30
N LEU A 48 -10.40 1.94 -2.92
CA LEU A 48 -9.50 1.26 -3.85
C LEU A 48 -10.22 0.07 -4.47
N PHE A 49 -10.15 -0.05 -5.79
CA PHE A 49 -10.82 -1.13 -6.54
C PHE A 49 -9.85 -1.98 -7.37
N ASN A 50 -8.75 -1.39 -7.82
CA ASN A 50 -7.81 -2.05 -8.71
C ASN A 50 -6.70 -2.77 -7.94
N GLY A 51 -6.21 -3.87 -8.50
CA GLY A 51 -5.12 -4.65 -7.88
C GLY A 51 -5.58 -5.50 -6.69
N ARG A 52 -6.79 -6.06 -6.73
CA ARG A 52 -7.31 -6.99 -5.71
C ARG A 52 -7.05 -6.51 -4.26
N PRO A 53 -7.53 -5.31 -3.90
CA PRO A 53 -7.31 -4.72 -2.57
C PRO A 53 -7.86 -5.64 -1.47
N HIS A 54 -7.04 -5.98 -0.48
CA HIS A 54 -7.48 -6.79 0.66
C HIS A 54 -6.63 -6.56 1.92
N PRO A 55 -7.24 -6.69 3.12
CA PRO A 55 -6.49 -6.74 4.36
C PRO A 55 -5.67 -8.03 4.46
N LEU A 56 -4.47 -7.93 5.02
CA LEU A 56 -3.62 -9.07 5.33
C LEU A 56 -3.98 -9.68 6.70
N LYS A 57 -3.57 -10.93 6.90
CA LYS A 57 -3.87 -11.75 8.09
C LYS A 57 -2.57 -12.31 8.70
N GLY A 58 -2.67 -12.97 9.85
CA GLY A 58 -1.54 -13.62 10.53
C GLY A 58 -0.50 -12.60 10.99
N ASP A 59 0.79 -12.88 10.76
CA ASP A 59 1.93 -12.04 11.16
C ASP A 59 1.91 -10.63 10.55
N ARG A 60 1.05 -10.42 9.54
CA ARG A 60 0.87 -9.14 8.86
C ARG A 60 -0.54 -8.58 9.03
N ALA A 61 -1.29 -9.10 10.01
CA ALA A 61 -2.51 -8.45 10.47
C ALA A 61 -2.22 -6.97 10.80
N GLY A 62 -3.13 -6.10 10.39
CA GLY A 62 -2.91 -4.64 10.45
C GLY A 62 -2.47 -4.01 9.14
N HIS A 63 -2.02 -4.80 8.17
CA HIS A 63 -1.66 -4.32 6.84
C HIS A 63 -2.76 -4.53 5.80
N PHE A 64 -2.62 -3.82 4.70
CA PHE A 64 -3.45 -3.89 3.51
C PHE A 64 -2.55 -4.05 2.28
N SER A 65 -3.00 -4.84 1.32
CA SER A 65 -2.23 -5.16 0.11
C SER A 65 -3.01 -4.78 -1.15
N VAL A 66 -2.28 -4.25 -2.13
CA VAL A 66 -2.73 -4.15 -3.53
C VAL A 66 -1.67 -4.76 -4.47
N ASP A 67 -2.15 -5.56 -5.42
CA ASP A 67 -1.35 -6.30 -6.37
C ASP A 67 -0.69 -5.36 -7.41
N LEU A 68 0.59 -5.66 -7.69
CA LEU A 68 1.37 -5.16 -8.81
C LEU A 68 1.43 -6.23 -9.93
N ALA A 69 2.59 -6.51 -10.53
CA ALA A 69 2.77 -7.50 -11.57
C ALA A 69 3.54 -8.71 -11.04
N GLY A 70 3.21 -9.92 -11.53
CA GLY A 70 3.97 -11.13 -11.26
C GLY A 70 4.11 -11.47 -9.76
N GLY A 71 3.04 -11.33 -8.96
CA GLY A 71 3.06 -11.67 -7.54
C GLY A 71 3.48 -10.53 -6.60
N TYR A 72 4.09 -9.47 -7.14
CA TYR A 72 4.52 -8.31 -6.37
C TYR A 72 3.32 -7.55 -5.78
N ARG A 73 3.53 -6.93 -4.62
CA ARG A 73 2.52 -6.20 -3.87
C ARG A 73 3.06 -4.86 -3.39
N LEU A 74 2.17 -3.88 -3.33
CA LEU A 74 2.31 -2.69 -2.50
C LEU A 74 1.54 -2.94 -1.20
N VAL A 75 2.25 -2.88 -0.07
CA VAL A 75 1.69 -3.16 1.26
C VAL A 75 1.81 -1.92 2.13
N PHE A 76 0.73 -1.59 2.84
CA PHE A 76 0.64 -0.40 3.69
C PHE A 76 -0.21 -0.65 4.94
N SER A 77 -0.05 0.19 5.95
CA SER A 77 -0.81 0.20 7.22
C SER A 77 -1.58 1.53 7.36
N PRO A 78 -2.62 1.62 8.22
CA PRO A 78 -3.17 2.89 8.67
C PRO A 78 -2.10 3.67 9.45
N ASP A 79 -2.07 4.98 9.28
CA ASP A 79 -1.12 5.85 9.97
C ASP A 79 -1.84 6.99 10.70
N HIS A 80 -2.85 6.59 11.49
CA HIS A 80 -3.64 7.45 12.35
C HIS A 80 -3.33 7.17 13.81
N GLU A 81 -3.42 8.21 14.64
CA GLU A 81 -3.39 8.10 16.09
C GLU A 81 -4.66 8.73 16.68
N PRO A 82 -5.60 7.93 17.23
CA PRO A 82 -5.63 6.47 17.26
C PRO A 82 -5.98 5.83 15.89
N CYS A 83 -5.61 4.56 15.70
CA CYS A 83 -6.01 3.79 14.53
C CYS A 83 -7.55 3.61 14.49
N PRO A 84 -8.22 3.87 13.34
CA PRO A 84 -9.66 3.62 13.20
C PRO A 84 -9.97 2.13 13.35
N VAL A 85 -10.85 1.81 14.29
CA VAL A 85 -11.30 0.45 14.57
C VAL A 85 -12.82 0.37 14.54
N LYS A 86 -13.32 -0.78 14.09
CA LYS A 86 -14.73 -1.16 14.16
C LYS A 86 -15.07 -1.64 15.58
N VAL A 87 -16.36 -1.84 15.82
CA VAL A 87 -16.88 -2.39 17.08
C VAL A 87 -16.29 -3.78 17.41
N ASP A 88 -15.97 -4.57 16.38
CA ASP A 88 -15.38 -5.90 16.53
C ASP A 88 -13.84 -5.90 16.74
N GLY A 89 -13.23 -4.71 16.80
CA GLY A 89 -11.78 -4.54 16.96
C GLY A 89 -10.97 -4.64 15.66
N GLY A 90 -11.60 -4.96 14.53
CA GLY A 90 -10.94 -4.90 13.22
C GLY A 90 -10.70 -3.46 12.76
N ILE A 91 -9.71 -3.23 11.90
CA ILE A 91 -9.47 -1.90 11.32
C ILE A 91 -10.68 -1.46 10.49
N ASP A 92 -11.13 -0.23 10.71
CA ASP A 92 -12.13 0.40 9.87
C ASP A 92 -11.50 1.06 8.63
N TRP A 93 -11.27 0.26 7.60
CA TRP A 93 -10.73 0.71 6.31
C TRP A 93 -11.60 1.75 5.58
N THR A 94 -12.85 1.98 6.02
CA THR A 94 -13.69 3.06 5.46
C THR A 94 -13.31 4.43 6.02
N SER A 95 -12.65 4.44 7.18
CA SER A 95 -12.17 5.62 7.90
C SER A 95 -10.66 5.87 7.75
N VAL A 96 -9.92 4.97 7.09
CA VAL A 96 -8.47 5.14 6.86
C VAL A 96 -8.20 6.08 5.69
N THR A 97 -7.70 7.28 6.00
CA THR A 97 -7.38 8.38 5.07
C THR A 97 -5.89 8.79 5.04
N ILE A 98 -5.07 8.20 5.92
CA ILE A 98 -3.62 8.36 6.06
C ILE A 98 -3.04 6.95 6.11
N VAL A 99 -2.06 6.66 5.26
CA VAL A 99 -1.42 5.35 5.18
C VAL A 99 0.09 5.47 5.25
N CYS A 100 0.76 4.48 5.82
CA CYS A 100 2.20 4.31 5.75
C CYS A 100 2.52 3.16 4.77
N ILE A 101 3.29 3.42 3.72
CA ILE A 101 3.78 2.36 2.85
C ILE A 101 4.88 1.59 3.59
N GLU A 102 4.63 0.31 3.80
CA GLU A 102 5.46 -0.58 4.63
C GLU A 102 6.41 -1.42 3.78
N TYR A 103 5.95 -1.85 2.60
CA TYR A 103 6.71 -2.79 1.78
C TYR A 103 6.27 -2.77 0.31
N ILE A 104 7.24 -2.99 -0.59
CA ILE A 104 7.02 -3.21 -2.02
C ILE A 104 7.89 -4.37 -2.48
N GLY A 105 7.30 -5.43 -3.03
CA GLY A 105 8.05 -6.60 -3.48
C GLY A 105 7.19 -7.85 -3.63
N ASP A 106 7.84 -8.96 -3.99
CA ASP A 106 7.22 -10.29 -4.03
C ASP A 106 7.14 -10.89 -2.63
N TYR A 107 5.99 -11.48 -2.31
CA TYR A 107 5.71 -12.11 -1.03
C TYR A 107 5.65 -13.63 -1.10
N HIS A 108 5.87 -14.20 -2.28
CA HIS A 108 5.78 -15.63 -2.53
C HIS A 108 7.13 -16.36 -2.54
N ASP A 109 8.21 -15.69 -2.14
CA ASP A 109 9.51 -16.31 -1.83
C ASP A 109 9.63 -16.65 -0.33
#